data_AF-A0A0L7LAN7-F1
#
_entry.id   AF-A0A0L7LAN7-F1
#
_cell.length_a   1.000
_cell.length_b   1.000
_cell.length_c   1.000
_cell.angle_alpha   90.00
_cell.angle_beta   90.00
_cell.angle_gamma   90.00
#
_symmetry.space_group_name_H-M   'P 1'
#
loop_
_entity.id
_entity.type
_entity.pdbx_description
1 polymer ?
#
loop_
_entity_poly.entity_id
_entity_poly.type
_entity_poly.pdbx_seq_one_letter_code
_entity_poly.pdbx_strand_id
1 'polypeptide(L)'
;LYNFGEKVSIPYWTENWKPDSFFEKIVGNFSRNLHTLCLLGIQKESTAVGLSRVGAPDQKIAVMSLEAMQQCELGAPLHSLVIPAPQLHPLEVDYLAQFR
;
A
#
# COMPACT_ATOMS: atom_id res chain seq x y z
N LEU A 1 -6.30 14.04 -22.87
CA LEU A 1 -5.00 13.50 -22.40
C LEU A 1 -5.11 13.22 -20.90
N TYR A 2 -5.97 12.29 -20.45
CA TYR A 2 -6.05 11.71 -19.09
C TYR A 2 -7.37 10.94 -18.99
N ASN A 3 -7.47 9.79 -19.66
CA ASN A 3 -8.65 8.92 -19.59
C ASN A 3 -8.40 7.76 -18.63
N PHE A 4 -7.82 8.01 -17.45
CA PHE A 4 -7.63 6.97 -16.44
C PHE A 4 -8.83 6.93 -15.49
N GLY A 5 -9.36 5.73 -15.29
CA GLY A 5 -10.39 5.43 -14.29
C GLY A 5 -9.77 5.03 -12.95
N GLU A 6 -10.56 4.32 -12.13
CA GLU A 6 -10.09 3.86 -10.82
C GLU A 6 -8.88 2.93 -10.95
N LYS A 7 -7.85 3.14 -10.13
CA LYS A 7 -6.70 2.21 -10.02
C LYS A 7 -7.10 0.95 -9.26
N VAL A 8 -6.54 -0.19 -9.65
CA VAL A 8 -6.82 -1.49 -9.01
C VAL A 8 -5.53 -2.16 -8.56
N SER A 9 -5.59 -2.95 -7.50
CA SER A 9 -4.50 -3.86 -7.10
C SER A 9 -4.90 -5.29 -7.45
N ILE A 10 -4.06 -5.98 -8.22
CA ILE A 10 -4.28 -7.39 -8.59
C ILE A 10 -3.37 -8.24 -7.70
N PRO A 11 -3.94 -9.02 -6.77
CA PRO A 11 -3.15 -9.89 -5.91
C PRO A 11 -2.67 -11.12 -6.68
N TYR A 12 -1.59 -11.74 -6.20
CA TYR A 12 -1.24 -13.09 -6.60
C TYR A 12 -2.27 -14.09 -6.08
N TRP A 13 -2.75 -14.97 -6.96
CA TRP A 13 -3.58 -16.08 -6.59
C TRP A 13 -2.77 -17.13 -5.80
N THR A 14 -3.40 -17.71 -4.79
CA THR A 14 -2.91 -18.90 -4.11
C THR A 14 -3.84 -20.08 -4.41
N GLU A 15 -3.51 -21.29 -3.94
CA GLU A 15 -4.38 -22.46 -4.13
C GLU A 15 -5.79 -22.24 -3.57
N ASN A 16 -5.87 -21.61 -2.39
CA ASN A 16 -7.11 -21.46 -1.62
C ASN A 16 -7.72 -20.05 -1.69
N TRP A 17 -7.05 -19.08 -2.31
CA TRP A 17 -7.52 -17.69 -2.35
C TRP A 17 -7.30 -17.05 -3.71
N LYS A 18 -8.41 -16.80 -4.42
CA LYS A 18 -8.45 -16.27 -5.80
C LYS A 18 -9.53 -15.19 -5.92
N PRO A 19 -9.31 -14.01 -5.33
CA PRO A 19 -10.28 -12.93 -5.42
C PRO A 19 -10.38 -12.44 -6.86
N ASP A 20 -11.56 -11.96 -7.22
CA ASP A 20 -11.92 -11.44 -8.53
C ASP A 20 -12.53 -10.03 -8.46
N SER A 21 -12.65 -9.44 -7.27
CA SER A 21 -13.27 -8.11 -7.07
C SER A 21 -12.61 -6.97 -7.84
N PHE A 22 -11.32 -7.09 -8.19
CA PHE A 22 -10.65 -6.13 -9.06
C PHE A 22 -11.18 -6.15 -10.50
N PHE A 23 -11.75 -7.27 -10.94
CA PHE A 23 -12.27 -7.47 -12.28
C PHE A 23 -13.48 -6.56 -12.54
N GLU A 24 -14.42 -6.46 -11.60
CA GLU A 24 -15.59 -5.57 -11.73
C GLU A 24 -15.20 -4.11 -11.95
N LYS A 25 -14.14 -3.65 -11.27
CA LYS A 25 -13.59 -2.29 -11.45
C LYS A 25 -12.98 -2.10 -12.83
N ILE A 26 -12.23 -3.09 -13.33
CA ILE A 26 -11.66 -3.06 -14.68
C ILE A 26 -12.79 -3.00 -15.73
N VAL A 27 -13.80 -3.84 -15.60
CA VAL A 27 -14.98 -3.86 -16.50
C VAL A 27 -15.73 -2.53 -16.44
N GLY A 28 -15.89 -1.95 -15.24
CA GLY A 28 -16.53 -0.64 -15.05
C GLY A 28 -15.76 0.52 -15.69
N ASN A 29 -14.42 0.51 -15.61
CA ASN A 29 -13.61 1.49 -16.34
C ASN A 29 -13.69 1.28 -17.85
N PHE A 30 -13.64 0.03 -18.31
CA PHE A 30 -13.71 -0.32 -19.73
C PHE A 30 -15.03 0.14 -20.37
N SER A 31 -16.18 -0.12 -19.72
CA SER A 31 -17.50 0.30 -20.21
C SER A 31 -17.64 1.83 -20.32
N ARG A 32 -16.83 2.58 -19.57
CA ARG A 32 -16.76 4.05 -19.58
C ARG A 32 -15.69 4.60 -20.52
N ASN A 33 -15.04 3.75 -21.32
CA ASN A 33 -13.93 4.10 -22.22
C ASN A 33 -12.73 4.71 -21.47
N LEU A 34 -12.41 4.17 -20.29
CA LEU A 34 -11.28 4.59 -19.44
C LEU A 34 -10.20 3.50 -19.35
N HIS A 35 -8.93 3.94 -19.33
CA HIS A 35 -7.77 3.12 -18.98
C HIS A 35 -7.76 2.78 -17.48
N THR A 36 -7.24 1.61 -17.13
CA THR A 36 -7.08 1.19 -15.75
C THR A 36 -5.60 0.98 -15.44
N LEU A 37 -5.11 1.59 -14.36
CA LEU A 37 -3.78 1.28 -13.82
C LEU A 37 -3.90 0.09 -12.88
N CYS A 38 -3.29 -1.04 -13.26
CA CYS A 38 -3.24 -2.26 -12.47
C CYS A 38 -1.91 -2.33 -11.70
N LEU A 39 -1.98 -2.26 -10.38
CA LEU A 39 -0.85 -2.43 -9.47
C LEU A 39 -0.69 -3.92 -9.16
N LEU A 40 0.50 -4.45 -9.40
CA LEU A 40 0.82 -5.86 -9.10
C LEU A 40 1.67 -5.94 -7.84
N GLY A 41 1.45 -6.98 -7.04
CA GLY A 41 2.35 -7.37 -5.94
C GLY A 41 2.21 -6.58 -4.64
N ILE A 42 1.29 -5.63 -4.53
CA ILE A 42 0.92 -4.99 -3.26
C ILE A 42 -0.32 -5.68 -2.70
N GLN A 43 -0.18 -6.27 -1.51
CA GLN A 43 -1.26 -6.93 -0.78
C GLN A 43 -1.61 -6.14 0.48
N LYS A 44 -2.78 -6.41 1.06
CA LYS A 44 -3.23 -5.77 2.30
C LYS A 44 -2.30 -6.07 3.47
N GLU A 45 -1.69 -7.24 3.43
CA GLU A 45 -0.77 -7.79 4.41
C GLU A 45 0.67 -7.28 4.19
N SER A 46 0.94 -6.62 3.05
CA SER A 46 2.26 -6.05 2.76
C SER A 46 2.65 -5.07 3.86
N THR A 47 3.92 -5.12 4.26
CA THR A 47 4.46 -4.17 5.24
C THR A 47 4.44 -2.77 4.66
N ALA A 48 4.06 -1.80 5.47
CA ALA A 48 4.03 -0.38 5.17
C ALA A 48 4.67 0.40 6.31
N VAL A 49 5.39 1.46 5.97
CA VAL A 49 6.05 2.36 6.92
C VAL A 49 5.42 3.74 6.78
N GLY A 50 4.61 4.11 7.77
CA GLY A 50 3.97 5.41 7.87
C GLY A 50 4.86 6.37 8.65
N LEU A 51 5.05 7.57 8.11
CA LEU A 51 5.93 8.59 8.67
C LEU A 51 5.15 9.89 8.80
N SER A 52 5.31 10.60 9.92
CA SER A 52 4.83 11.98 10.05
C SER A 52 5.92 12.90 10.55
N ARG A 53 5.97 14.10 9.95
CA ARG A 53 6.86 15.22 10.32
C ARG A 53 8.31 14.79 10.59
N VAL A 54 8.89 14.04 9.64
CA VAL A 54 10.27 13.56 9.75
C VAL A 54 11.22 14.74 10.02
N GLY A 55 12.02 14.63 11.08
CA GLY A 55 12.92 15.69 11.56
C GLY A 55 12.32 16.66 12.58
N ALA A 56 11.02 16.59 12.88
CA ALA A 56 10.39 17.39 13.93
C ALA A 56 10.49 16.70 15.31
N PRO A 57 10.40 17.46 16.44
CA PRO A 57 10.43 16.89 17.79
C PRO A 57 9.34 15.86 18.07
N ASP A 58 8.24 15.95 17.34
CA ASP A 58 7.06 15.12 17.47
C ASP A 58 6.83 14.25 16.21
N GLN A 59 7.92 13.87 15.54
CA GLN A 59 7.96 12.86 14.49
C GLN A 59 7.31 11.55 14.97
N LYS A 60 6.55 10.89 14.09
CA LYS A 60 6.13 9.50 14.29
C LYS A 60 6.57 8.61 13.14
N ILE A 61 6.93 7.37 13.49
CA ILE A 61 7.21 6.27 12.58
C ILE A 61 6.35 5.10 13.03
N ALA A 62 5.60 4.51 12.12
CA ALA A 62 4.78 3.33 12.39
C ALA A 62 5.03 2.27 11.32
N VAL A 63 5.28 1.03 11.74
CA VAL A 63 5.51 -0.11 10.84
C VAL A 63 4.41 -1.14 11.07
N MET A 64 3.53 -1.32 10.08
CA MET A 64 2.41 -2.25 10.17
C MET A 64 1.98 -2.76 8.78
N SER A 65 0.95 -3.61 8.72
CA SER A 65 0.38 -4.00 7.42
C SER A 65 -0.28 -2.80 6.73
N LEU A 66 -0.36 -2.86 5.40
CA LEU A 66 -1.01 -1.81 4.61
C LEU A 66 -2.48 -1.62 5.01
N GLU A 67 -3.19 -2.70 5.36
CA GLU A 67 -4.57 -2.63 5.86
C GLU A 67 -4.65 -1.92 7.22
N ALA A 68 -3.78 -2.26 8.18
CA ALA A 68 -3.75 -1.57 9.46
C ALA A 68 -3.39 -0.08 9.30
N MET A 69 -2.51 0.24 8.33
CA MET A 69 -2.10 1.62 8.04
C MET A 69 -3.27 2.50 7.60
N GLN A 70 -4.32 1.94 6.97
CA GLN A 70 -5.50 2.71 6.55
C GLN A 70 -6.25 3.35 7.72
N GLN A 71 -6.10 2.79 8.93
CA GLN A 71 -6.74 3.27 10.16
C GLN A 71 -5.72 3.85 11.17
N CYS A 72 -4.47 4.07 10.74
CA CYS A 72 -3.41 4.54 11.62
C CYS A 72 -3.44 6.07 11.80
N GLU A 73 -3.49 6.53 13.05
CA GLU A 73 -3.37 7.95 13.41
C GLU A 73 -1.91 8.40 13.52
N LEU A 74 -1.35 8.85 12.39
CA LEU A 74 0.04 9.34 12.31
C LEU A 74 0.24 10.76 12.92
N GLY A 75 -0.83 11.41 13.37
CA GLY A 75 -0.80 12.77 13.93
C GLY A 75 -0.81 13.86 12.85
N ALA A 76 -0.33 15.06 13.18
CA ALA A 76 -0.40 16.21 12.28
C ALA A 76 0.43 16.00 10.99
N PRO A 77 0.03 16.59 9.86
CA PRO A 77 0.82 16.58 8.61
C PRO A 77 2.18 17.26 8.80
N LEU A 78 3.18 17.02 7.95
CA LEU A 78 3.17 16.25 6.70
C LEU A 78 3.34 14.73 6.92
N HIS A 79 2.74 13.93 6.04
CA HIS A 79 2.83 12.47 6.05
C HIS A 79 3.62 11.93 4.85
N SER A 80 4.27 10.78 5.05
CA SER A 80 4.91 10.00 3.98
C SER A 80 4.66 8.52 4.22
N LEU A 81 4.59 7.74 3.14
CA LEU A 81 4.36 6.30 3.18
C LEU A 81 5.44 5.61 2.34
N VAL A 82 6.11 4.63 2.93
CA VAL A 82 7.06 3.76 2.24
C VAL A 82 6.50 2.35 2.22
N ILE A 83 6.49 1.73 1.05
CA ILE A 83 6.16 0.31 0.87
C ILE A 83 7.48 -0.41 0.57
N PRO A 84 8.08 -1.11 1.55
CA PRO A 84 9.33 -1.81 1.34
C PRO A 84 9.18 -2.97 0.35
N ALA A 85 10.30 -3.40 -0.24
CA ALA A 85 10.31 -4.58 -1.10
C ALA A 85 9.98 -5.86 -0.30
N PRO A 86 9.45 -6.93 -0.94
CA PRO A 86 9.16 -8.19 -0.27
C PRO A 86 10.39 -8.84 0.40
N GLN A 87 11.58 -8.60 -0.15
CA GLN A 87 12.84 -9.10 0.39
C GLN A 87 13.67 -7.92 0.87
N LEU A 88 13.84 -7.82 2.19
CA LEU A 88 14.61 -6.79 2.86
C LEU A 88 15.98 -7.30 3.24
N HIS A 89 16.97 -6.40 3.24
CA HIS A 89 18.27 -6.70 3.80
C HIS A 89 18.13 -6.88 5.34
N PRO A 90 18.88 -7.79 5.99
CA PRO A 90 18.75 -8.06 7.43
C PRO A 90 18.80 -6.79 8.31
N LEU A 91 19.68 -5.85 7.97
CA LEU A 91 19.77 -4.57 8.70
C LEU A 91 18.49 -3.71 8.58
N GLU A 92 17.78 -3.76 7.46
CA GLU A 92 16.49 -3.06 7.31
C GLU A 92 15.43 -3.71 8.19
N VAL A 93 15.43 -5.04 8.29
CA VAL A 93 14.52 -5.78 9.17
C VAL A 93 14.77 -5.41 10.63
N ASP A 94 16.04 -5.42 11.06
CA ASP A 94 16.44 -5.05 12.43
C ASP A 94 16.07 -3.60 12.77
N TYR A 95 16.22 -2.69 11.80
CA TYR A 95 15.82 -1.30 11.97
C TYR A 95 14.29 -1.16 12.11
N LEU A 96 13.53 -1.79 11.21
CA LEU A 96 12.06 -1.72 11.25
C LEU A 96 11.47 -2.40 12.48
N ALA A 97 12.13 -3.43 13.02
CA ALA A 97 11.72 -4.12 14.24
C ALA A 97 11.68 -3.20 15.48
N GLN A 98 12.43 -2.09 15.47
CA GLN A 98 12.41 -1.09 16.56
C GLN A 98 11.10 -0.28 16.62
N PHE A 99 10.28 -0.36 15.57
CA PHE A 99 9.06 0.43 15.39
C PHE A 99 7.80 -0.44 15.23
N ARG A 100 7.90 -1.74 15.53
CA ARG A 100 6.77 -2.69 15.56
C ARG A 100 6.13 -2.78 16.93
#